data_AF-A0AAD5R6V4-F1
#
_entry.id   AF-A0AAD5R6V4-F1
#
_cell.length_a   1.000
_cell.length_b   1.000
_cell.length_c   1.000
_cell.angle_alpha   90.00
_cell.angle_beta   90.00
_cell.angle_gamma   90.00
#
_symmetry.space_group_name_H-M   'P 1'
#
loop_
_entity.id
_entity.type
_entity.pdbx_description
1 polymer ?
#
loop_
_entity_poly.entity_id
_entity_poly.type
_entity_poly.pdbx_seq_one_letter_code
_entity_poly.pdbx_strand_id
1 'polypeptide(L)'
;MMMKFAKIYEAAVFQLEHRHYGPAEFSPMKTQTTLDLKLLTIDQAIADVREFIRQMNEKYFNGTKTYWVTFAGSYSVNWFT
;
A
#
# COMPACT_ATOMS: atom_id res chain seq x y z
N MET A 1 -4.29 7.05 -15.84
CA MET A 1 -5.01 8.12 -15.10
C MET A 1 -4.14 8.65 -13.95
N MET A 2 -3.81 7.83 -12.95
CA MET A 2 -2.96 8.18 -11.80
C MET A 2 -1.71 8.99 -12.15
N MET A 3 -0.84 8.49 -13.05
CA MET A 3 0.40 9.19 -13.42
C MET A 3 0.17 10.57 -14.07
N LYS A 4 -0.97 10.78 -14.75
CA LYS A 4 -1.32 12.09 -15.31
C LYS A 4 -1.64 13.09 -14.20
N PHE A 5 -2.42 12.67 -13.19
CA PHE A 5 -2.70 13.51 -12.03
C PHE A 5 -1.44 13.78 -11.20
N ALA A 6 -0.62 12.75 -10.97
CA ALA A 6 0.64 12.93 -10.25
C ALA A 6 1.54 13.98 -10.92
N LYS A 7 1.61 13.98 -12.26
CA LYS A 7 2.35 15.00 -13.01
C LYS A 7 1.77 16.42 -12.84
N ILE A 8 0.43 16.56 -12.79
CA ILE A 8 -0.24 17.86 -12.65
C ILE A 8 -0.05 18.45 -11.25
N TYR A 9 -0.11 17.60 -10.22
CA TYR A 9 -0.02 18.02 -8.81
C TYR A 9 1.38 17.87 -8.22
N GLU A 10 2.37 17.55 -9.06
CA GLU A 10 3.77 17.30 -8.65
C GLU A 10 3.87 16.32 -7.48
N ALA A 11 3.03 15.28 -7.50
CA ALA A 11 2.89 14.34 -6.41
C ALA A 11 3.86 13.17 -6.53
N ALA A 12 4.36 12.71 -5.39
CA ALA A 12 5.00 11.41 -5.30
C ALA A 12 4.00 10.29 -5.61
N VAL A 13 4.48 9.21 -6.24
CA VAL A 13 3.64 8.05 -6.60
C VAL A 13 4.27 6.80 -6.03
N PHE A 14 3.44 6.00 -5.36
CA PHE A 14 3.80 4.69 -4.84
C PHE A 14 2.85 3.65 -5.40
N GLN A 15 3.40 2.51 -5.80
CA GLN A 15 2.63 1.33 -6.18
C GLN A 15 2.95 0.23 -5.16
N LEU A 16 1.97 -0.09 -4.32
CA LEU A 16 2.14 -1.09 -3.28
C LEU A 16 1.75 -2.47 -3.83
N GLU A 17 2.50 -3.48 -3.39
CA GLU A 17 2.18 -4.87 -3.63
C GLU A 17 1.40 -5.44 -2.43
N HIS A 18 0.37 -6.25 -2.72
CA HIS A 18 -0.45 -6.86 -1.68
C HIS A 18 0.30 -8.01 -1.00
N ARG A 19 0.19 -8.12 0.33
CA ARG A 19 0.69 -9.29 1.08
C ARG A 19 0.24 -10.59 0.39
N HIS A 20 1.16 -11.51 0.11
CA HIS A 20 0.95 -12.78 -0.61
C HIS A 20 0.86 -12.75 -2.15
N TYR A 21 1.01 -11.61 -2.83
CA TYR A 21 0.89 -11.55 -4.30
C TYR A 21 2.19 -11.32 -5.08
N GLY A 22 3.31 -11.09 -4.39
CA GLY A 22 4.64 -11.01 -4.99
C GLY A 22 5.66 -11.89 -4.28
N PRO A 23 6.96 -11.60 -4.42
CA PRO A 23 8.01 -12.45 -3.86
C PRO A 23 7.91 -12.56 -2.34
N ALA A 24 8.07 -13.79 -1.82
CA ALA A 24 7.94 -14.06 -0.40
C ALA A 24 8.92 -13.25 0.44
N GLU A 25 10.13 -13.01 -0.07
CA GLU A 25 11.18 -12.21 0.57
C GLU A 25 10.81 -10.73 0.77
N PHE A 26 9.80 -10.21 0.06
CA PHE A 26 9.29 -8.84 0.24
C PHE A 26 7.98 -8.81 1.04
N SER A 27 7.36 -9.96 1.29
CA SER A 27 6.19 -10.10 2.17
C SER A 27 6.57 -9.86 3.64
N PRO A 28 5.64 -9.38 4.50
CA PRO A 28 5.87 -9.23 5.93
C PRO A 28 6.34 -10.51 6.63
N MET A 29 5.89 -11.68 6.17
CA MET A 29 6.22 -12.97 6.78
C MET A 29 7.53 -13.57 6.28
N LYS A 30 8.11 -13.02 5.20
CA LYS A 30 9.24 -13.61 4.45
C LYS A 30 8.99 -15.03 3.91
N THR A 31 7.75 -15.52 4.03
CA THR A 31 7.26 -16.83 3.62
C THR A 31 5.87 -16.71 2.99
N GLN A 32 5.47 -17.73 2.23
CA GLN A 32 4.13 -17.86 1.63
C GLN A 32 3.69 -19.32 1.66
N THR A 33 3.51 -19.84 2.86
CA THR A 33 3.01 -21.20 3.09
C THR A 33 1.48 -21.22 3.22
N THR A 34 0.87 -22.42 3.19
CA THR A 34 -0.57 -22.56 3.45
C THR A 34 -0.97 -22.13 4.86
N LEU A 35 -0.05 -22.22 5.83
CA LEU A 35 -0.25 -21.72 7.20
C LEU A 35 -0.33 -20.19 7.25
N ASP A 36 0.39 -19.51 6.35
CA ASP A 36 0.45 -18.05 6.27
C ASP A 36 -0.85 -17.45 5.74
N LEU A 37 -1.67 -18.23 5.02
CA LEU A 37 -2.96 -17.79 4.47
C LEU A 37 -3.94 -17.27 5.53
N LYS A 38 -3.78 -17.65 6.81
CA LYS A 38 -4.53 -17.05 7.92
C LYS A 38 -4.32 -15.54 8.08
N LEU A 39 -3.24 -15.00 7.51
CA LEU A 39 -2.88 -13.58 7.51
C LEU A 39 -3.24 -12.88 6.19
N LEU A 40 -3.82 -13.59 5.23
CA LEU A 40 -4.36 -13.04 3.99
C LEU A 40 -5.79 -12.53 4.22
N THR A 41 -5.91 -11.42 4.95
CA THR A 41 -7.20 -10.75 5.20
C THR A 41 -7.17 -9.29 4.76
N ILE A 42 -8.35 -8.71 4.52
CA ILE A 42 -8.48 -7.29 4.11
C ILE A 42 -7.99 -6.37 5.23
N ASP A 43 -8.38 -6.61 6.49
CA ASP A 43 -7.93 -5.80 7.65
C ASP A 43 -6.41 -5.72 7.74
N GLN A 44 -5.78 -6.86 7.48
CA GLN A 44 -4.34 -7.03 7.46
C GLN A 44 -3.71 -6.26 6.29
N ALA A 45 -4.29 -6.32 5.09
CA ALA A 45 -3.81 -5.53 3.94
C ALA A 45 -3.96 -4.01 4.19
N ILE A 46 -5.07 -3.57 4.80
CA ILE A 46 -5.27 -2.16 5.18
C ILE A 46 -4.26 -1.72 6.25
N ALA A 47 -3.93 -2.60 7.21
CA ALA A 47 -2.89 -2.34 8.19
C ALA A 47 -1.51 -2.12 7.54
N ASP A 48 -1.16 -2.90 6.49
CA ASP A 48 0.09 -2.68 5.73
C ASP A 48 0.10 -1.31 5.05
N VAL A 49 -1.01 -0.92 4.42
CA VAL A 49 -1.13 0.41 3.77
C VAL A 49 -0.96 1.53 4.79
N ARG A 50 -1.57 1.41 5.97
CA ARG A 50 -1.44 2.40 7.06
C ARG A 50 0.02 2.51 7.51
N GLU A 51 0.68 1.39 7.73
CA GLU A 51 2.06 1.36 8.19
C GLU A 51 3.02 1.88 7.11
N PHE A 52 2.77 1.55 5.84
CA PHE A 52 3.49 2.12 4.71
C PHE A 52 3.38 3.65 4.66
N ILE A 53 2.16 4.20 4.77
CA ILE A 53 1.93 5.65 4.78
C ILE A 53 2.70 6.31 5.93
N ARG A 54 2.68 5.70 7.13
CA ARG A 54 3.41 6.20 8.30
C ARG A 54 4.91 6.29 8.00
N GLN A 55 5.50 5.22 7.46
CA GLN A 55 6.93 5.17 7.13
C GLN A 55 7.31 6.13 6.00
N MET A 56 6.46 6.31 4.97
CA MET A 56 6.73 7.26 3.88
C MET A 56 6.64 8.71 4.35
N ASN A 57 5.69 9.02 5.23
CA ASN A 57 5.61 10.35 5.85
C ASN A 57 6.86 10.66 6.66
N GLU A 58 7.33 9.72 7.47
CA GLU A 58 8.56 9.87 8.26
C GLU A 58 9.79 10.03 7.36
N LYS A 59 9.88 9.23 6.28
CA LYS A 59 11.08 9.17 5.42
C LYS A 59 11.18 10.33 4.42
N TYR A 60 10.07 10.75 3.82
CA TYR A 60 10.07 11.66 2.67
C TYR A 60 9.30 12.96 2.90
N PHE A 61 8.36 12.98 3.85
CA PHE A 61 7.41 14.10 4.01
C PHE A 61 7.39 14.66 5.43
N ASN A 62 8.49 14.49 6.16
CA ASN A 62 8.58 14.98 7.53
C ASN A 62 8.51 16.51 7.56
N GLY A 63 7.65 17.06 8.40
CA GLY A 63 7.43 18.51 8.49
C GLY A 63 6.61 19.12 7.36
N THR A 64 6.06 18.32 6.43
CA THR A 64 5.16 18.82 5.37
C THR A 64 3.72 18.38 5.62
N LYS A 65 2.76 19.25 5.28
CA LYS A 65 1.34 18.89 5.32
C LYS A 65 1.02 18.02 4.09
N THR A 66 1.06 16.70 4.28
CA THR A 66 0.91 15.72 3.21
C THR A 66 -0.50 15.16 3.14
N TYR A 67 -1.04 15.08 1.93
CA TYR A 67 -2.34 14.48 1.63
C TYR A 67 -2.14 13.21 0.81
N TRP A 68 -2.87 12.16 1.16
CA TRP A 68 -2.83 10.87 0.47
C TRP A 68 -4.10 10.65 -0.34
N VAL A 69 -3.95 10.26 -1.59
CA VAL A 69 -5.04 9.85 -2.48
C VAL A 69 -4.75 8.42 -2.93
N THR A 70 -5.67 7.50 -2.65
CA THR A 70 -5.56 6.11 -3.06
C THR A 70 -6.23 5.89 -4.41
N PHE A 71 -5.60 5.07 -5.24
CA PHE A 71 -6.18 4.57 -6.49
C PHE A 71 -6.32 3.06 -6.38
N ALA A 72 -7.51 2.55 -6.68
CA ALA A 72 -7.83 1.12 -6.61
C ALA A 72 -8.66 0.71 -7.83
N GLY A 73 -8.71 -0.58 -8.11
CA GLY A 73 -9.45 -1.12 -9.25
C GLY A 73 -9.74 -2.60 -9.08
N SER A 74 -10.90 -3.05 -9.59
CA SER A 74 -11.40 -4.42 -9.36
C SER A 74 -11.51 -4.70 -7.85
N TYR A 75 -11.01 -5.85 -7.39
CA TYR A 75 -11.07 -6.29 -5.99
C TYR A 75 -10.67 -5.23 -4.95
N SER A 76 -9.62 -4.46 -5.22
CA SER A 76 -9.10 -3.49 -4.25
C SER A 76 -10.00 -2.28 -4.01
N VAL A 77 -11.04 -2.06 -4.83
CA VAL A 77 -11.96 -0.93 -4.65
C VAL A 77 -12.76 -1.05 -3.34
N ASN A 78 -13.11 -2.28 -2.93
CA ASN A 78 -13.96 -2.54 -1.77
C ASN A 78 -13.23 -2.44 -0.44
N TRP A 79 -11.92 -2.15 -0.44
CA TRP A 79 -11.14 -2.08 0.80
C TRP A 79 -11.32 -0.75 1.55
N PHE A 80 -11.80 0.27 0.85
CA PHE A 80 -11.86 1.64 1.35
C PHE A 80 -13.27 2.25 1.28
N THR A 81 -14.28 1.43 0.98
CA THR A 81 -15.71 1.77 0.98
C THR A 81 -16.37 1.21 2.22
#